data_AF-A0A969DNS6-F1
#
_entry.id   AF-A0A969DNS6-F1
#
_cell.length_a   1.000
_cell.length_b   1.000
_cell.length_c   1.000
_cell.angle_alpha   90.00
_cell.angle_beta   90.00
_cell.angle_gamma   90.00
#
_symmetry.space_group_name_H-M   'P 1'
#
loop_
_entity.id
_entity.type
_entity.pdbx_description
1 polymer ?
#
loop_
_entity_poly.entity_id
_entity_poly.type
_entity_poly.pdbx_seq_one_letter_code
_entity_poly.pdbx_strand_id
1 'polypeptide(L)'
;RVPKIMDLVDVATEQHRRRVTTSVINEVLEDALRWHTPPTTRQGRQGKIYYGTQVSSQPPSIALFVNDPNLFKDNYRRYIERQFRESLGFTGTPLRLFWRGKRVRDMERQTANRATR
;
A
#
# COMPACT_ATOMS: atom_id res chain seq x y z
N ARG A 1 -23.08 -11.90 -27.94
CA ARG A 1 -22.97 -12.06 -26.46
C ARG A 1 -21.54 -12.41 -25.98
N VAL A 2 -20.66 -12.94 -26.84
CA VAL A 2 -19.24 -13.26 -26.56
C VAL A 2 -18.26 -12.06 -26.45
N PRO A 3 -18.43 -10.91 -27.15
CA PRO A 3 -17.43 -9.82 -27.13
C PRO A 3 -17.10 -9.30 -25.72
N LYS A 4 -18.12 -9.26 -24.87
CA LYS A 4 -18.04 -8.75 -23.49
C LYS A 4 -17.03 -9.49 -22.60
N ILE A 5 -16.70 -10.75 -22.92
CA ILE A 5 -15.69 -11.49 -22.15
C ILE A 5 -14.29 -10.96 -22.46
N MET A 6 -13.98 -10.75 -23.74
CA MET A 6 -12.66 -10.25 -24.16
C MET A 6 -12.44 -8.83 -23.63
N ASP A 7 -13.47 -7.98 -23.69
CA ASP A 7 -13.42 -6.63 -23.11
C ASP A 7 -13.08 -6.64 -21.60
N LEU A 8 -13.67 -7.56 -20.84
CA LEU A 8 -13.39 -7.71 -19.40
C LEU A 8 -11.98 -8.26 -19.12
N VAL A 9 -11.47 -9.14 -19.99
CA VAL A 9 -10.11 -9.66 -19.91
C VAL A 9 -9.09 -8.56 -20.17
N ASP A 10 -9.34 -7.69 -21.13
CA ASP A 10 -8.47 -6.55 -21.45
C ASP A 10 -8.41 -5.58 -20.27
N VAL A 11 -9.56 -5.25 -19.66
CA VAL A 11 -9.61 -4.43 -18.44
C VAL A 11 -8.85 -5.09 -17.29
N ALA A 12 -9.06 -6.37 -17.04
CA ALA A 12 -8.35 -7.09 -15.98
C ALA A 12 -6.84 -7.11 -16.22
N THR A 13 -6.42 -7.29 -17.48
CA THR A 13 -5.01 -7.28 -17.88
C THR A 13 -4.41 -5.89 -17.68
N GLU A 14 -5.09 -4.82 -18.09
CA GLU A 14 -4.64 -3.45 -17.88
C GLU A 14 -4.43 -3.17 -16.38
N GLN A 15 -5.41 -3.52 -15.55
CA GLN A 15 -5.32 -3.36 -14.10
C GLN A 15 -4.20 -4.21 -13.49
N HIS A 16 -3.97 -5.42 -13.99
CA HIS A 16 -2.89 -6.30 -13.54
C HIS A 16 -1.49 -5.69 -13.81
N ARG A 17 -1.34 -4.97 -14.92
CA ARG A 17 -0.08 -4.35 -15.34
C ARG A 17 0.11 -2.92 -14.83
N ARG A 18 -0.96 -2.27 -14.38
CA ARG A 18 -0.98 -0.86 -13.99
C ARG A 18 0.07 -0.53 -12.93
N ARG A 19 0.78 0.57 -13.16
CA ARG A 19 1.72 1.16 -12.20
C ARG A 19 1.20 2.49 -11.68
N VAL A 20 1.24 2.66 -10.37
CA VAL A 20 0.81 3.86 -9.64
C VAL A 20 2.05 4.52 -9.05
N THR A 21 2.11 5.85 -9.12
CA THR A 21 3.22 6.62 -8.58
C THR A 21 3.24 6.52 -7.05
N THR A 22 4.42 6.75 -6.45
CA THR A 22 4.51 6.75 -4.99
C THR A 22 3.71 7.88 -4.35
N SER A 23 3.55 9.03 -5.00
CA SER A 23 2.74 10.14 -4.46
C SER A 23 1.30 9.70 -4.24
N VAL A 24 0.65 9.17 -5.29
CA VAL A 24 -0.75 8.72 -5.23
C VAL A 24 -0.95 7.61 -4.19
N ILE A 25 0.00 6.66 -4.08
CA ILE A 25 -0.06 5.63 -3.04
C ILE A 25 -0.02 6.25 -1.64
N ASN A 26 0.80 7.27 -1.43
CA ASN A 26 0.94 7.91 -0.12
C ASN A 26 -0.22 8.84 0.20
N GLU A 27 -0.86 9.47 -0.79
CA GLU A 27 -2.10 10.23 -0.62
C GLU A 27 -3.23 9.33 -0.10
N VAL A 28 -3.46 8.19 -0.77
CA VAL A 28 -4.45 7.19 -0.33
C VAL A 28 -4.14 6.65 1.07
N LEU A 29 -2.85 6.40 1.34
CA LEU A 29 -2.41 5.94 2.65
C LEU A 29 -2.68 6.99 3.74
N GLU A 30 -2.38 8.26 3.48
CA GLU A 30 -2.59 9.35 4.43
C GLU A 30 -4.08 9.48 4.77
N ASP A 31 -4.94 9.44 3.76
CA ASP A 31 -6.39 9.50 3.97
C ASP A 31 -6.91 8.30 4.77
N ALA A 32 -6.43 7.09 4.48
CA ALA A 32 -6.76 5.90 5.28
C ALA A 32 -6.32 6.05 6.75
N LEU A 33 -5.14 6.64 6.99
CA LEU A 33 -4.64 6.87 8.35
C LEU A 33 -5.45 7.92 9.11
N ARG A 34 -6.01 8.93 8.42
CA ARG A 34 -6.93 9.93 9.01
C ARG A 34 -8.23 9.28 9.48
N TRP A 35 -8.78 8.37 8.68
CA TRP A 35 -10.03 7.68 9.00
C TRP A 35 -9.87 6.61 10.09
N HIS A 36 -8.77 5.85 10.06
CA HIS A 36 -8.55 4.79 11.03
C HIS A 36 -7.08 4.69 11.42
N THR A 37 -6.77 5.28 12.58
CA THR A 37 -5.41 5.34 13.11
C THR A 37 -4.82 3.95 13.38
N PRO A 38 -3.51 3.73 13.14
CA PRO A 38 -2.83 2.49 13.49
C PRO A 38 -3.04 2.06 14.94
N PRO A 39 -3.08 0.74 15.21
CA PRO A 39 -3.34 0.21 16.53
C PRO A 39 -2.22 0.57 17.52
N THR A 40 -2.63 0.79 18.76
CA THR A 40 -1.72 0.98 19.90
C THR A 40 -1.76 -0.26 20.78
N THR A 41 -0.59 -0.79 21.15
CA THR A 41 -0.53 -1.91 22.08
C THR A 41 -0.97 -1.49 23.48
N ARG A 42 -1.31 -2.47 24.33
CA ARG A 42 -1.59 -2.25 25.77
C ARG A 42 -0.43 -1.55 26.50
N GLN A 43 0.80 -1.68 26.00
CA GLN A 43 2.01 -1.04 26.53
C GLN A 43 2.26 0.37 25.95
N GLY A 44 1.31 0.94 25.22
CA GLY A 44 1.40 2.30 24.67
C GLY A 44 2.20 2.42 23.37
N ARG A 45 2.63 1.30 22.77
CA ARG A 45 3.42 1.33 21.53
C ARG A 45 2.49 1.39 20.32
N GLN A 46 2.51 2.52 19.61
CA GLN A 46 1.66 2.75 18.43
C GLN A 46 2.32 2.26 17.14
N GLY A 47 1.53 1.63 16.26
CA GLY A 47 1.93 1.35 14.88
C GLY A 47 2.19 2.65 14.12
N LYS A 48 3.26 2.70 13.32
CA LYS A 48 3.55 3.82 12.43
C LYS A 48 3.79 3.30 11.03
N ILE A 49 3.03 3.82 10.06
CA ILE A 49 3.26 3.59 8.63
C ILE A 49 3.93 4.86 8.10
N TYR A 50 5.12 4.70 7.52
CA TYR A 50 5.94 5.83 7.09
C TYR A 50 5.64 6.23 5.66
N TYR A 51 5.61 5.25 4.76
CA TYR A 51 5.29 5.44 3.36
C TYR A 51 4.99 4.11 2.69
N GLY A 52 4.34 4.17 1.54
CA GLY A 52 4.13 3.05 0.61
C GLY A 52 4.79 3.29 -0.74
N THR A 53 5.13 2.20 -1.43
CA THR A 53 5.55 2.22 -2.84
C THR A 53 5.17 0.92 -3.55
N GLN A 54 4.87 1.00 -4.84
CA GLN A 54 4.63 -0.18 -5.67
C GLN A 54 5.96 -0.81 -6.11
N VAL A 55 6.25 -2.00 -5.59
CA VAL A 55 7.49 -2.75 -5.83
C VAL A 55 7.42 -3.67 -7.04
N SER A 56 6.23 -4.10 -7.44
CA SER A 56 6.01 -4.91 -8.65
C SER A 56 4.65 -4.58 -9.27
N SER A 57 4.57 -4.74 -10.59
CA SER A 57 3.31 -4.96 -11.30
C SER A 57 3.18 -6.45 -11.61
N GLN A 58 1.95 -6.92 -11.91
CA GLN A 58 1.67 -8.30 -12.34
C GLN A 58 2.01 -9.43 -11.33
N PRO A 59 1.37 -9.47 -10.14
CA PRO A 59 0.27 -8.62 -9.70
C PRO A 59 0.74 -7.33 -9.01
N PRO A 60 -0.09 -6.27 -8.99
CA PRO A 60 0.17 -5.05 -8.25
C PRO A 60 0.56 -5.37 -6.80
N SER A 61 1.79 -4.98 -6.46
CA SER A 61 2.40 -5.30 -5.17
C SER A 61 2.91 -4.03 -4.52
N ILE A 62 2.34 -3.66 -3.37
CA ILE A 62 2.68 -2.45 -2.62
C ILE A 62 3.42 -2.86 -1.35
N ALA A 63 4.60 -2.29 -1.13
CA ALA A 63 5.32 -2.41 0.13
C ALA A 63 5.05 -1.17 0.99
N LEU A 64 4.53 -1.41 2.19
CA LEU A 64 4.36 -0.42 3.25
C LEU A 64 5.51 -0.55 4.23
N PHE A 65 6.22 0.55 4.44
CA PHE A 65 7.31 0.62 5.40
C PHE A 65 6.77 1.10 6.73
N VAL A 66 6.97 0.28 7.76
CA VAL A 66 6.40 0.48 9.08
C VAL A 66 7.47 0.37 10.15
N ASN A 67 7.16 0.85 11.35
CA ASN A 67 8.03 0.68 12.51
C ASN A 67 8.16 -0.80 12.92
N ASP A 68 7.04 -1.50 13.06
CA ASP A 68 7.01 -2.93 13.38
C ASP A 68 5.79 -3.60 12.73
N PRO A 69 5.99 -4.53 11.77
CA PRO A 69 4.90 -5.25 11.10
C PRO A 69 3.99 -6.03 12.06
N ASN A 70 4.47 -6.44 13.23
CA ASN A 70 3.72 -7.25 14.18
C ASN A 70 2.63 -6.46 14.92
N LEU A 71 2.73 -5.12 14.90
CA LEU A 71 1.71 -4.23 15.45
C LEU A 71 0.44 -4.20 14.60
N PHE A 72 0.57 -4.47 13.31
CA PHE A 72 -0.54 -4.44 12.36
C PHE A 72 -1.15 -5.84 12.22
N LYS A 73 -2.21 -6.10 12.98
CA LYS A 73 -2.97 -7.36 12.90
C LYS A 73 -3.82 -7.43 11.63
N ASP A 74 -4.29 -8.63 11.30
CA ASP A 74 -4.99 -8.91 10.03
C ASP A 74 -6.21 -8.03 9.79
N ASN A 75 -6.93 -7.62 10.83
CA ASN A 75 -8.05 -6.68 10.69
C ASN A 75 -7.60 -5.34 10.11
N TYR A 76 -6.50 -4.78 10.65
CA TYR A 76 -5.95 -3.52 10.15
C TYR A 76 -5.31 -3.68 8.78
N ARG A 77 -4.63 -4.82 8.54
CA ARG A 77 -4.05 -5.10 7.22
C ARG A 77 -5.12 -5.19 6.13
N ARG A 78 -6.24 -5.87 6.41
CA ARG A 78 -7.41 -5.97 5.53
C ARG A 78 -8.08 -4.62 5.32
N TYR A 79 -8.18 -3.79 6.36
CA TYR A 79 -8.67 -2.42 6.22
C TYR A 79 -7.83 -1.63 5.22
N ILE A 80 -6.51 -1.61 5.37
CA ILE A 80 -5.62 -0.90 4.45
C ILE A 80 -5.68 -1.47 3.03
N GLU A 81 -5.72 -2.80 2.87
CA GLU A 81 -5.92 -3.41 1.55
C GLU A 81 -7.22 -2.94 0.90
N ARG A 82 -8.32 -2.92 1.65
CA ARG A 82 -9.61 -2.47 1.16
C ARG A 82 -9.55 -1.01 0.69
N GLN A 83 -8.96 -0.11 1.48
CA GLN A 83 -8.81 1.29 1.10
C GLN A 83 -7.99 1.45 -0.18
N PHE A 84 -6.88 0.71 -0.33
CA PHE A 84 -6.13 0.73 -1.59
C PHE A 84 -6.94 0.21 -2.78
N ARG A 85 -7.76 -0.83 -2.61
CA ARG A 85 -8.63 -1.32 -3.68
C ARG A 85 -9.73 -0.33 -4.06
N GLU A 86 -10.35 0.30 -3.06
CA GLU A 86 -11.40 1.30 -3.27
C GLU A 86 -10.87 2.56 -3.97
N SER A 87 -9.67 3.03 -3.60
CA SER A 87 -9.12 4.28 -4.15
C SER A 87 -8.30 4.09 -5.43
N LEU A 88 -7.47 3.05 -5.54
CA LEU A 88 -6.57 2.88 -6.70
C LEU A 88 -7.21 2.08 -7.83
N GLY A 89 -8.27 1.32 -7.59
CA GLY A 89 -8.78 0.32 -8.53
C GLY A 89 -8.09 -1.02 -8.33
N PHE A 90 -7.72 -1.70 -9.42
CA PHE A 90 -7.25 -3.10 -9.45
C PHE A 90 -8.36 -4.17 -9.55
N THR A 91 -9.48 -3.84 -10.19
CA THR A 91 -10.54 -4.81 -10.52
C THR A 91 -9.97 -5.95 -11.37
N GLY A 92 -10.32 -7.19 -11.02
CA GLY A 92 -9.86 -8.37 -11.76
C GLY A 92 -8.42 -8.81 -11.47
N THR A 93 -7.68 -8.13 -10.58
CA THR A 93 -6.35 -8.55 -10.14
C THR A 93 -6.21 -8.64 -8.62
N PRO A 94 -5.45 -9.62 -8.08
CA PRO A 94 -5.07 -9.59 -6.68
C PRO A 94 -4.14 -8.39 -6.40
N LEU A 95 -4.35 -7.74 -5.24
CA LEU A 95 -3.46 -6.73 -4.70
C LEU A 95 -2.63 -7.37 -3.57
N ARG A 96 -1.30 -7.28 -3.66
CA ARG A 96 -0.41 -7.81 -2.61
C ARG A 96 0.13 -6.67 -1.75
N LEU A 97 -0.08 -6.74 -0.45
CA LEU A 97 0.50 -5.81 0.52
C LEU A 97 1.63 -6.48 1.31
N PHE A 98 2.82 -5.87 1.26
CA PHE A 98 3.98 -6.28 2.05
C PHE A 98 4.24 -5.28 3.17
N TRP A 99 4.30 -5.76 4.41
CA TRP A 99 4.57 -4.96 5.58
C TRP A 99 6.05 -5.13 5.95
N ARG A 100 6.86 -4.12 5.66
CA ARG A 100 8.32 -4.15 5.86
C ARG A 100 8.69 -3.31 7.07
N GLY A 101 9.29 -3.94 8.08
CA GLY A 101 9.88 -3.23 9.21
C GLY A 101 11.11 -2.47 8.73
N LYS A 102 11.13 -1.15 8.91
CA LYS A 102 12.29 -0.32 8.57
C LYS A 102 12.99 0.13 9.84
N ARG A 103 14.32 -0.05 9.91
CA ARG A 103 15.10 0.49 11.03
C ARG A 103 15.16 2.01 10.88
N VAL A 104 15.02 2.74 11.99
CA VAL A 104 15.00 4.22 12.02
C VAL A 104 16.22 4.83 11.31
N ARG A 105 17.40 4.21 11.44
CA ARG A 105 18.65 4.64 10.77
C ARG A 105 18.57 4.66 9.24
N ASP A 106 17.77 3.77 8.64
CA ASP A 106 17.59 3.70 7.19
C ASP A 106 16.61 4.77 6.67
N MET A 107 15.86 5.41 7.57
CA MET A 107 14.96 6.51 7.23
C MET A 107 15.72 7.82 7.07
N GLU A 108 16.60 8.15 8.03
CA GLU A 108 17.40 9.39 8.04
C GLU A 108 18.24 9.56 6.77
N ARG A 109 18.82 8.46 6.28
CA ARG A 109 19.59 8.44 5.02
C ARG A 109 18.74 8.77 3.79
N GLN A 110 17.46 8.41 3.78
CA GLN A 110 16.58 8.67 2.62
C GLN A 110 15.95 10.05 2.62
N THR A 111 15.61 10.61 3.78
CA THR A 111 15.18 12.02 3.88
C THR A 111 16.32 12.96 3.49
N ALA A 112 17.55 12.66 3.93
CA ALA A 112 18.73 13.40 3.50
C ALA A 112 18.86 13.41 1.96
N ASN A 113 18.79 12.22 1.33
CA ASN A 113 18.90 12.09 -0.13
C ASN A 113 17.74 12.74 -0.92
N ARG A 114 16.56 12.91 -0.32
CA ARG A 114 15.43 13.65 -0.93
C ARG A 114 15.58 15.16 -0.80
N ALA A 115 16.18 15.66 0.29
CA ALA A 115 16.41 17.09 0.50
C ALA A 115 17.57 17.64 -0.35
N THR A 116 18.43 16.77 -0.89
CA THR A 116 19.56 17.14 -1.76
C THR A 116 19.22 17.07 -3.27
N ARG A 117 17.95 16.86 -3.64
CA ARG A 117 17.49 16.82 -5.05
C ARG A 117 16.41 17.84 -5.31
#